data_AF-A0A0G3IX28-F1
#
_entry.id   AF-A0A0G3IX28-F1
#
_cell.length_a   1.000
_cell.length_b   1.000
_cell.length_c   1.000
_cell.angle_alpha   90.00
_cell.angle_beta   90.00
_cell.angle_gamma   90.00
#
_symmetry.space_group_name_H-M   'P 1'
#
loop_
_entity.id
_entity.type
_entity.pdbx_description
1 polymer ?
#
loop_
_entity_poly.entity_id
_entity_poly.type
_entity_poly.pdbx_seq_one_letter_code
_entity_poly.pdbx_strand_id
1 'polypeptide(L)'
;MKRGLVVTVAGAAVLVAGLSGCSKDDNKSTSTTSAKASSSASATSSAAGAPSATAGASTAKVTIDGQPQNINGQVVCATAGGNLNIAIGEATTGIAAVLSADASSVQSVGLGNVNGVTLGYTAGVPGGANATASKDGNTYKISGTATGVDMANPMQPVTKPFEIQVTCP
;
A
#
# COMPACT_ATOMS: atom_id res chain seq x y z
N MET A 1 16.09 -50.83 -11.69
CA MET A 1 16.72 -49.91 -12.67
C MET A 1 16.81 -48.54 -12.02
N LYS A 2 17.91 -48.23 -11.32
CA LYS A 2 18.11 -46.97 -10.59
C LYS A 2 19.20 -46.19 -11.32
N ARG A 3 18.88 -45.02 -11.85
CA ARG A 3 19.87 -44.07 -12.39
C ARG A 3 19.80 -42.81 -11.55
N GLY A 4 20.75 -42.68 -10.64
CA GLY A 4 21.07 -41.42 -10.00
C GLY A 4 21.94 -40.57 -10.92
N LEU A 5 21.79 -39.26 -10.85
CA LEU A 5 22.77 -38.31 -11.36
C LEU A 5 22.89 -37.17 -10.35
N VAL A 6 24.02 -37.17 -9.67
CA VAL A 6 24.53 -36.07 -8.82
C VAL A 6 25.30 -35.13 -9.75
N VAL A 7 25.02 -33.83 -9.73
CA VAL A 7 25.92 -32.80 -10.27
C VAL A 7 25.99 -31.62 -9.31
N THR A 8 27.21 -31.12 -9.19
CA THR A 8 27.87 -30.34 -8.16
C THR A 8 27.79 -28.82 -8.36
N VAL A 9 28.12 -28.13 -7.26
CA VAL A 9 28.21 -26.69 -6.98
C VAL A 9 29.13 -25.88 -7.91
N ALA A 10 28.71 -24.65 -8.23
CA ALA A 10 29.52 -23.42 -8.37
C ALA A 10 28.53 -22.22 -8.31
N GLY A 11 28.63 -21.17 -7.49
CA GLY A 11 29.78 -20.53 -6.88
C GLY A 11 30.13 -19.24 -7.63
N ALA A 12 29.40 -18.14 -7.42
CA ALA A 12 29.84 -16.80 -7.80
C ALA A 12 29.17 -15.73 -6.90
N ALA A 13 29.96 -15.18 -5.98
CA ALA A 13 29.64 -13.97 -5.24
C ALA A 13 29.92 -12.75 -6.12
N VAL A 14 29.03 -11.77 -6.13
CA VAL A 14 29.29 -10.44 -6.73
C VAL A 14 29.25 -9.39 -5.62
N LEU A 15 30.36 -8.65 -5.56
CA LEU A 15 30.68 -7.61 -4.59
C LEU A 15 30.04 -6.26 -4.99
N VAL A 16 29.48 -5.58 -3.99
CA VAL A 16 29.49 -4.14 -3.66
C VAL A 16 29.57 -3.11 -4.80
N ALA A 17 28.58 -2.19 -4.81
CA ALA A 17 28.82 -0.78 -5.11
C ALA A 17 27.95 0.10 -4.19
N GLY A 18 28.59 0.75 -3.22
CA GLY A 18 28.00 1.81 -2.41
C GLY A 18 28.14 3.17 -3.10
N LEU A 19 27.15 4.04 -2.93
CA LEU A 19 27.25 5.46 -3.25
C LEU A 19 26.79 6.26 -2.03
N SER A 20 27.79 6.67 -1.25
CA SER A 20 27.67 7.68 -0.20
C SER A 20 27.50 9.04 -0.87
N GLY A 21 26.34 9.68 -0.69
CA GLY A 21 26.08 11.04 -1.15
C GLY A 21 25.82 11.97 0.03
N CYS A 22 26.87 12.26 0.80
CA CYS A 22 26.90 13.37 1.76
C CYS A 22 27.72 14.51 1.14
N SER A 23 27.08 15.63 0.80
CA SER A 23 27.77 16.91 0.61
C SER A 23 27.43 17.82 1.79
N LYS A 24 28.43 17.98 2.67
CA LYS A 24 28.59 19.12 3.56
C LYS A 24 29.27 20.22 2.75
N ASP A 25 28.68 21.40 2.69
CA ASP A 25 29.40 22.66 2.51
C ASP A 25 28.61 23.79 3.20
N ASP A 26 29.11 24.20 4.35
CA ASP A 26 28.84 25.50 4.97
C ASP A 26 29.28 26.60 4.01
N ASN A 27 28.45 27.62 3.71
CA ASN A 27 28.88 29.01 3.56
C ASN A 27 27.68 29.98 3.53
N LYS A 28 27.73 30.92 4.47
CA LYS A 28 26.91 32.10 4.73
C LYS A 28 26.81 33.06 3.53
N SER A 29 25.61 33.56 3.20
CA SER A 29 25.27 35.01 3.14
C SER A 29 23.94 35.31 2.42
N THR A 30 23.29 36.34 2.94
CA THR A 30 21.94 36.89 2.69
C THR A 30 21.81 37.70 1.38
N SER A 31 20.59 37.71 0.80
CA SER A 31 19.90 38.78 0.02
C SER A 31 20.61 39.34 -1.24
N THR A 32 20.02 39.52 -2.43
CA THR A 32 18.75 40.20 -2.77
C THR A 32 18.50 40.12 -4.29
N THR A 33 17.22 40.18 -4.70
CA THR A 33 16.66 40.78 -5.95
C THR A 33 16.74 40.08 -7.32
N SER A 34 15.54 39.73 -7.79
CA SER A 34 14.96 39.81 -9.15
C SER A 34 15.83 39.70 -10.40
N ALA A 35 15.55 38.72 -11.27
CA ALA A 35 14.76 38.91 -12.50
C ALA A 35 14.95 37.74 -13.48
N LYS A 36 13.81 37.26 -13.95
CA LYS A 36 13.52 36.41 -15.12
C LYS A 36 14.62 36.30 -16.20
N ALA A 37 15.02 35.07 -16.49
CA ALA A 37 15.41 34.63 -17.82
C ALA A 37 14.84 33.22 -18.06
N SER A 38 13.92 33.13 -19.01
CA SER A 38 13.45 31.87 -19.58
C SER A 38 14.55 31.29 -20.46
N SER A 39 14.94 30.05 -20.21
CA SER A 39 15.56 29.19 -21.21
C SER A 39 15.20 27.74 -20.95
N SER A 40 14.40 27.23 -21.88
CA SER A 40 14.08 25.84 -22.14
C SER A 40 15.29 24.91 -21.95
N ALA A 41 15.15 23.93 -21.07
CA ALA A 41 15.82 22.64 -21.22
C ALA A 41 14.78 21.55 -20.93
N SER A 42 14.05 21.18 -21.98
CA SER A 42 13.27 19.95 -22.04
C SER A 42 14.22 18.77 -21.88
N ALA A 43 14.29 18.22 -20.67
CA ALA A 43 14.80 16.87 -20.44
C ALA A 43 13.59 15.95 -20.30
N THR A 44 13.04 15.52 -21.43
CA THR A 44 12.23 14.30 -21.50
C THR A 44 13.10 13.13 -21.05
N SER A 45 12.97 12.75 -19.78
CA SER A 45 13.38 11.44 -19.30
C SER A 45 12.11 10.71 -18.93
N SER A 46 11.75 9.72 -19.75
CA SER A 46 10.71 8.74 -19.46
C SER A 46 11.12 7.98 -18.19
N ALA A 47 10.74 8.51 -17.04
CA ALA A 47 10.91 7.82 -15.77
C ALA A 47 9.80 6.79 -15.66
N ALA A 48 10.15 5.51 -15.77
CA ALA A 48 9.38 4.49 -15.08
C ALA A 48 9.26 4.94 -13.62
N GLY A 49 8.05 5.27 -13.18
CA GLY A 49 7.81 5.93 -11.90
C GLY A 49 8.46 5.16 -10.75
N ALA A 50 9.43 5.79 -10.08
CA ALA A 50 10.02 5.24 -8.88
C ALA A 50 8.91 5.04 -7.82
N PRO A 51 8.96 3.96 -7.02
CA PRO A 51 7.99 3.75 -5.95
C PRO A 51 8.03 4.93 -4.99
N SER A 52 6.86 5.53 -4.73
CA SER A 52 6.71 6.63 -3.78
C SER A 52 5.98 6.11 -2.56
N ALA A 53 6.50 6.36 -1.37
CA ALA A 53 5.89 6.00 -0.10
C ALA A 53 5.81 7.24 0.81
N THR A 54 4.67 7.41 1.45
CA THR A 54 4.38 8.51 2.36
C THR A 54 3.79 7.92 3.65
N ALA A 55 4.31 8.37 4.79
CA ALA A 55 3.89 7.93 6.11
C ALA A 55 3.72 9.17 7.01
N GLY A 56 2.64 9.20 7.78
CA GLY A 56 2.30 10.38 8.56
C GLY A 56 1.16 10.12 9.54
N ALA A 57 0.99 11.07 10.45
CA ALA A 57 -0.14 11.12 11.38
C ALA A 57 -1.41 11.48 10.61
N SER A 58 -1.97 10.51 9.91
CA SER A 58 -3.24 10.67 9.20
C SER A 58 -4.37 9.99 9.97
N THR A 59 -5.54 10.60 9.92
CA THR A 59 -6.76 10.02 10.48
C THR A 59 -7.27 8.92 9.55
N ALA A 60 -7.32 7.69 10.04
CA ALA A 60 -8.07 6.61 9.41
C ALA A 60 -9.31 6.28 10.24
N LYS A 61 -10.44 6.10 9.59
CA LYS A 61 -11.67 5.60 10.19
C LYS A 61 -12.03 4.29 9.50
N VAL A 62 -12.17 3.24 10.29
CA VAL A 62 -12.54 1.91 9.79
C VAL A 62 -13.74 1.43 10.55
N THR A 63 -14.71 0.90 9.82
CA THR A 63 -15.95 0.34 10.36
C THR A 63 -16.14 -1.03 9.75
N ILE A 64 -16.42 -2.04 10.56
CA ILE A 64 -16.66 -3.42 10.13
C ILE A 64 -17.95 -3.87 10.79
N ASP A 65 -18.91 -4.34 10.01
CA ASP A 65 -20.24 -4.72 10.49
C ASP A 65 -20.96 -3.59 11.24
N GLY A 66 -20.74 -2.35 10.81
CA GLY A 66 -21.24 -1.14 11.48
C GLY A 66 -20.54 -0.80 12.80
N GLN A 67 -19.55 -1.58 13.24
CA GLN A 67 -18.77 -1.32 14.45
C GLN A 67 -17.47 -0.57 14.13
N PRO A 68 -17.21 0.59 14.75
CA PRO A 68 -15.97 1.32 14.57
C PRO A 68 -14.79 0.52 15.14
N GLN A 69 -13.71 0.45 14.38
CA GLN A 69 -12.48 -0.22 14.79
C GLN A 69 -11.55 0.77 15.47
N ASN A 70 -10.91 0.34 16.54
CA ASN A 70 -9.91 1.15 17.22
C ASN A 70 -8.58 1.09 16.46
N ILE A 71 -8.27 2.14 15.70
CA ILE A 71 -7.06 2.20 14.91
C ILE A 71 -5.95 2.89 15.71
N ASN A 72 -4.90 2.13 16.02
CA ASN A 72 -3.65 2.62 16.59
C ASN A 72 -2.55 2.56 15.53
N GLY A 73 -1.62 3.50 15.56
CA GLY A 73 -0.52 3.58 14.60
C GLY A 73 -0.77 4.59 13.49
N GLN A 74 -0.07 4.41 12.37
CA GLN A 74 0.05 5.42 11.31
C GLN A 74 -0.59 4.92 10.02
N VAL A 75 -0.89 5.83 9.10
CA VAL A 75 -1.26 5.46 7.74
C VAL A 75 -0.02 5.54 6.88
N VAL A 76 0.20 4.50 6.09
CA VAL A 76 1.27 4.44 5.09
C VAL A 76 0.65 4.21 3.73
N CYS A 77 0.91 5.11 2.80
CA CYS A 77 0.48 4.96 1.41
C CYS A 77 1.70 4.82 0.51
N ALA A 78 1.70 3.83 -0.37
CA ALA A 78 2.77 3.60 -1.32
C ALA A 78 2.25 3.26 -2.71
N THR A 79 2.70 3.99 -3.72
CA THR A 79 2.35 3.71 -5.11
C THR A 79 3.46 2.88 -5.75
N ALA A 80 3.13 1.67 -6.18
CA ALA A 80 4.07 0.75 -6.82
C ALA A 80 3.33 -0.22 -7.76
N GLY A 81 3.94 -0.55 -8.89
CA GLY A 81 3.37 -1.53 -9.83
C GLY A 81 1.99 -1.16 -10.38
N GLY A 82 1.70 0.14 -10.52
CA GLY A 82 0.39 0.63 -10.99
C GLY A 82 -0.72 0.61 -9.93
N ASN A 83 -0.39 0.28 -8.68
CA ASN A 83 -1.33 0.21 -7.57
C ASN A 83 -0.98 1.23 -6.49
N LEU A 84 -2.01 1.70 -5.79
CA LEU A 84 -1.91 2.40 -4.52
C LEU A 84 -2.10 1.40 -3.38
N ASN A 85 -1.08 1.22 -2.58
CA ASN A 85 -1.07 0.33 -1.41
C ASN A 85 -1.25 1.19 -0.16
N ILE A 86 -2.26 0.90 0.63
CA ILE A 86 -2.59 1.62 1.86
C ILE A 86 -2.50 0.64 3.02
N ALA A 87 -1.63 0.92 3.99
CA ALA A 87 -1.57 0.21 5.26
C ALA A 87 -2.09 1.13 6.37
N ILE A 88 -2.93 0.58 7.25
CA ILE A 88 -3.63 1.36 8.29
C ILE A 88 -3.30 0.80 9.66
N GLY A 89 -2.64 1.62 10.46
CA GLY A 89 -2.31 1.31 11.84
C GLY A 89 -1.01 0.50 11.98
N GLU A 90 -0.92 -0.27 13.07
CA GLU A 90 0.22 -1.14 13.35
C GLU A 90 0.17 -2.45 12.55
N ALA A 91 1.29 -3.15 12.43
CA ALA A 91 1.33 -4.45 11.76
C ALA A 91 0.37 -5.48 12.39
N THR A 92 0.05 -5.32 13.67
CA THR A 92 -0.88 -6.18 14.44
C THR A 92 -2.35 -5.97 14.08
N THR A 93 -2.75 -4.80 13.56
CA THR A 93 -4.15 -4.56 13.13
C THR A 93 -4.47 -5.32 11.85
N GLY A 94 -3.47 -5.49 10.97
CA GLY A 94 -3.62 -6.25 9.73
C GLY A 94 -4.56 -5.60 8.70
N ILE A 95 -4.83 -4.29 8.83
CA ILE A 95 -5.72 -3.58 7.90
C ILE A 95 -4.90 -2.98 6.76
N ALA A 96 -5.23 -3.38 5.54
CA ALA A 96 -4.60 -2.88 4.33
C ALA A 96 -5.58 -2.86 3.15
N ALA A 97 -5.35 -1.98 2.19
CA ALA A 97 -6.09 -1.92 0.94
C ALA A 97 -5.14 -1.73 -0.24
N VAL A 98 -5.50 -2.33 -1.37
CA VAL A 98 -4.82 -2.13 -2.64
C VAL A 98 -5.83 -1.64 -3.64
N LEU A 99 -5.59 -0.46 -4.19
CA LEU A 99 -6.41 0.17 -5.21
C LEU A 99 -5.59 0.30 -6.49
N SER A 100 -6.25 0.53 -7.62
CA SER A 100 -5.56 1.10 -8.78
C SER A 100 -4.92 2.45 -8.40
N ALA A 101 -3.84 2.85 -9.07
CA ALA A 101 -3.12 4.09 -8.73
C ALA A 101 -4.00 5.35 -8.81
N ASP A 102 -5.01 5.34 -9.68
CA ASP A 102 -6.02 6.37 -9.84
C ASP A 102 -7.25 6.19 -8.92
N ALA A 103 -7.28 5.13 -8.11
CA ALA A 103 -8.36 4.75 -7.20
C ALA A 103 -9.72 4.51 -7.89
N SER A 104 -9.70 4.16 -9.18
CA SER A 104 -10.88 3.77 -9.96
C SER A 104 -11.42 2.38 -9.60
N SER A 105 -10.57 1.48 -9.09
CA SER A 105 -10.97 0.15 -8.65
C SER A 105 -10.27 -0.29 -7.37
N VAL A 106 -10.92 -1.19 -6.64
CA VAL A 106 -10.35 -1.86 -5.48
C VAL A 106 -9.86 -3.23 -5.92
N GLN A 107 -8.60 -3.53 -5.68
CA GLN A 107 -7.98 -4.81 -6.05
C GLN A 107 -8.09 -5.80 -4.90
N SER A 108 -7.82 -5.34 -3.67
CA SER A 108 -7.98 -6.15 -2.47
C SER A 108 -8.14 -5.29 -1.21
N VAL A 109 -8.80 -5.84 -0.20
CA VAL A 109 -8.84 -5.27 1.16
C VAL A 109 -8.58 -6.39 2.15
N GLY A 110 -7.66 -6.19 3.08
CA GLY A 110 -7.50 -7.01 4.27
C GLY A 110 -7.99 -6.22 5.47
N LEU A 111 -8.84 -6.83 6.30
CA LEU A 111 -9.42 -6.20 7.50
C LEU A 111 -8.82 -6.77 8.80
N GLY A 112 -7.78 -7.59 8.70
CA GLY A 112 -7.22 -8.30 9.85
C GLY A 112 -8.16 -9.37 10.39
N ASN A 113 -7.92 -9.76 11.65
CA ASN A 113 -8.76 -10.69 12.38
C ASN A 113 -9.84 -9.93 13.16
N VAL A 114 -11.10 -10.25 12.89
CA VAL A 114 -12.26 -9.66 13.56
C VAL A 114 -13.06 -10.80 14.19
N ASN A 115 -13.11 -10.84 15.51
CA ASN A 115 -13.83 -11.87 16.28
C ASN A 115 -13.45 -13.32 15.88
N GLY A 116 -12.17 -13.58 15.65
CA GLY A 116 -11.67 -14.92 15.29
C GLY A 116 -11.73 -15.23 13.79
N VAL A 117 -12.31 -14.35 12.97
CA VAL A 117 -12.39 -14.52 11.51
C VAL A 117 -11.48 -13.52 10.82
N THR A 118 -10.57 -14.00 9.97
CA THR A 118 -9.80 -13.12 9.10
C THR A 118 -10.65 -12.73 7.90
N LEU A 119 -10.93 -11.43 7.76
CA LEU A 119 -11.82 -10.89 6.72
C LEU A 119 -11.02 -10.21 5.62
N GLY A 120 -11.42 -10.44 4.37
CA GLY A 120 -10.84 -9.75 3.23
C GLY A 120 -11.71 -9.73 1.98
N TYR A 121 -11.30 -8.92 1.02
CA TYR A 121 -11.85 -8.84 -0.32
C TYR A 121 -10.70 -9.00 -1.32
N THR A 122 -10.96 -9.69 -2.43
CA THR A 122 -10.04 -9.76 -3.56
C THR A 122 -10.86 -9.74 -4.84
N ALA A 123 -10.51 -8.86 -5.77
CA ALA A 123 -11.21 -8.72 -7.03
C ALA A 123 -11.15 -10.01 -7.86
N GLY A 124 -12.27 -10.35 -8.51
CA GLY A 124 -12.38 -11.55 -9.35
C GLY A 124 -12.56 -12.87 -8.60
N VAL A 125 -12.51 -12.88 -7.26
CA VAL A 125 -12.78 -14.08 -6.46
C VAL A 125 -14.30 -14.25 -6.30
N PRO A 126 -14.88 -15.40 -6.69
CA PRO A 126 -16.28 -15.71 -6.41
C PRO A 126 -16.53 -15.84 -4.91
N GLY A 127 -17.71 -15.46 -4.42
CA GLY A 127 -18.03 -15.59 -2.98
C GLY A 127 -18.84 -14.44 -2.38
N GLY A 128 -19.36 -13.53 -3.21
CA GLY A 128 -20.29 -12.49 -2.76
C GLY A 128 -19.64 -11.27 -2.09
N ALA A 129 -18.30 -11.23 -2.00
CA ALA A 129 -17.57 -10.05 -1.59
C ALA A 129 -17.50 -9.03 -2.74
N ASN A 130 -17.63 -7.74 -2.43
CA ASN A 130 -17.52 -6.65 -3.39
C ASN A 130 -16.87 -5.44 -2.73
N ALA A 131 -16.15 -4.61 -3.49
CA ALA A 131 -15.63 -3.36 -2.96
C ALA A 131 -15.63 -2.28 -4.05
N THR A 132 -15.86 -1.05 -3.62
CA THR A 132 -15.75 0.16 -4.43
C THR A 132 -14.87 1.15 -3.71
N ALA A 133 -14.26 2.04 -4.49
CA ALA A 133 -13.48 3.15 -3.96
C ALA A 133 -13.87 4.45 -4.62
N SER A 134 -13.71 5.54 -3.87
CA SER A 134 -13.71 6.89 -4.37
C SER A 134 -12.55 7.67 -3.77
N LYS A 135 -12.09 8.68 -4.50
CA LYS A 135 -10.99 9.55 -4.10
C LYS A 135 -11.44 11.01 -4.16
N ASP A 136 -11.15 11.74 -3.10
CA ASP A 136 -11.34 13.19 -2.99
C ASP A 136 -10.03 13.83 -2.47
N GLY A 137 -9.28 14.46 -3.37
CA GLY A 137 -7.93 14.94 -3.08
C GLY A 137 -7.02 13.80 -2.62
N ASN A 138 -6.55 13.87 -1.37
CA ASN A 138 -5.72 12.83 -0.73
C ASN A 138 -6.53 11.86 0.14
N THR A 139 -7.86 12.00 0.17
CA THR A 139 -8.75 11.14 0.96
C THR A 139 -9.35 10.07 0.09
N TYR A 140 -9.28 8.83 0.58
CA TYR A 140 -9.78 7.64 -0.08
C TYR A 140 -10.91 7.07 0.79
N LYS A 141 -12.07 6.83 0.17
CA LYS A 141 -13.16 6.09 0.78
C LYS A 141 -13.29 4.75 0.07
N ILE A 142 -13.28 3.67 0.83
CA ILE A 142 -13.41 2.29 0.35
C ILE A 142 -14.58 1.67 1.09
N SER A 143 -15.53 1.11 0.38
CA SER A 143 -16.73 0.51 0.97
C SER A 143 -17.05 -0.80 0.27
N GLY A 144 -17.61 -1.75 1.00
CA GLY A 144 -17.87 -3.06 0.42
C GLY A 144 -18.29 -4.11 1.42
N THR A 145 -18.14 -5.35 1.00
CA THR A 145 -18.28 -6.55 1.81
C THR A 145 -16.98 -7.37 1.73
N ALA A 146 -16.53 -7.88 2.87
CA ALA A 146 -15.38 -8.75 2.99
C ALA A 146 -15.84 -10.13 3.46
N THR A 147 -15.17 -11.16 2.99
CA THR A 147 -15.43 -12.55 3.33
C THR A 147 -14.30 -13.15 4.14
N GLY A 148 -14.63 -14.16 4.93
CA GLY A 148 -13.67 -14.94 5.71
C GLY A 148 -14.24 -16.31 6.06
N VAL A 149 -13.40 -17.19 6.60
CA VAL A 149 -13.81 -18.51 7.06
C VAL A 149 -13.77 -18.54 8.58
N ASP A 150 -14.89 -18.88 9.20
CA ASP A 150 -14.95 -19.18 10.61
C ASP A 150 -14.49 -20.62 10.85
N MET A 151 -13.44 -20.82 11.65
CA MET A 151 -12.93 -22.16 11.98
C MET A 151 -13.87 -22.94 12.88
N ALA A 152 -14.78 -22.29 13.61
CA ALA A 152 -15.84 -22.97 14.33
C ALA A 152 -16.94 -23.50 13.39
N ASN A 153 -17.09 -22.91 12.20
CA ASN A 153 -18.06 -23.32 11.19
C ASN A 153 -17.53 -23.16 9.74
N PRO A 154 -16.58 -23.99 9.31
CA PRO A 154 -15.86 -23.79 8.04
C PRO A 154 -16.72 -24.07 6.80
N MET A 155 -17.93 -24.61 6.96
CA MET A 155 -18.83 -24.92 5.85
C MET A 155 -19.59 -23.70 5.32
N GLN A 156 -19.59 -22.58 6.05
CA GLN A 156 -20.32 -21.37 5.69
C GLN A 156 -19.38 -20.16 5.77
N PRO A 157 -19.06 -19.50 4.64
CA PRO A 157 -18.31 -18.26 4.65
C PRO A 157 -19.02 -17.18 5.46
N VAL A 158 -18.25 -16.39 6.20
CA VAL A 158 -18.73 -15.20 6.89
C VAL A 158 -18.52 -14.00 5.99
N THR A 159 -19.59 -13.24 5.74
CA THR A 159 -19.55 -11.99 4.96
C THR A 159 -19.92 -10.82 5.86
N LYS A 160 -19.08 -9.77 5.89
CA LYS A 160 -19.31 -8.57 6.69
C LYS A 160 -19.15 -7.31 5.85
N PRO A 161 -20.05 -6.31 5.98
CA PRO A 161 -19.86 -5.02 5.33
C PRO A 161 -18.72 -4.26 6.01
N PHE A 162 -18.03 -3.42 5.26
CA PHE A 162 -16.99 -2.55 5.79
C PHE A 162 -17.00 -1.17 5.12
N GLU A 163 -16.49 -0.19 5.86
CA GLU A 163 -16.16 1.14 5.36
C GLU A 163 -14.79 1.56 5.89
N ILE A 164 -13.91 2.00 5.01
CA ILE A 164 -12.61 2.58 5.31
C ILE A 164 -12.59 3.99 4.73
N GLN A 165 -12.25 4.96 5.55
CA GLN A 165 -11.91 6.31 5.13
C GLN A 165 -10.51 6.63 5.62
N VAL A 166 -9.64 7.02 4.70
CA VAL A 166 -8.22 7.22 4.99
C VAL A 166 -7.67 8.38 4.18
N THR A 167 -6.85 9.21 4.81
CA THR A 167 -6.14 10.29 4.11
C THR A 167 -4.67 9.93 3.99
N CYS A 168 -4.14 9.87 2.77
CA CYS A 168 -2.72 9.65 2.55
C CYS A 168 -1.93 10.96 2.78
N PRO A 169 -0.81 10.90 3.54
CA PRO A 169 0.01 12.07 3.82
C PRO A 169 0.76 12.63 2.61
#